data_AF-A0AAU7NAE4-F1
#
_entry.id   AF-A0AAU7NAE4-F1
#
_cell.length_a   1.000
_cell.length_b   1.000
_cell.length_c   1.000
_cell.angle_alpha   90.00
_cell.angle_beta   90.00
_cell.angle_gamma   90.00
#
_symmetry.space_group_name_H-M   'P 1'
#
loop_
_entity.id
_entity.type
_entity.pdbx_description
1 polymer ?
#
loop_
_entity_poly.entity_id
_entity_poly.type
_entity_poly.pdbx_seq_one_letter_code
_entity_poly.pdbx_strand_id
1 'polypeptide(L)'
;MFNPFKRFPVDPSSNRFYKGFRRLSDKGVFKIYSQKTGDPDVPGISGFDSVVRLNTTYLELVDRSYNWRGTWTLAGVIFFCLSFSLFCYSIIGVVLGWGGRSFGIWFGTVLIWAITLPVSLLTYRLMTSEVFFSTYYPIRFNRKNRMVYVYQSGGKVMSVPWDELKFVLHPTKGRLSTQWTIVGCLTGDDGDTVTGAIPLPINLESDPDVLSMYWEFIRCYMEEGDEYLPDLADSIAWCPPVEKQKEGWLFGLLYLSKQWFGRLGLLVNALQLPLFFVLSFPRWLVMLTCKIPEWPAEVVAACQPAENDPVNKGAEHNPPQVWRPMLGLQGKVRYARTFAKERGAMDRVVARLKAKYGGQNHAD
;
A
#
# COMPACT_ATOMS: atom_id res chain seq x y z
N MET A 1 7.37 -1.80 33.29
CA MET A 1 6.49 -2.99 33.38
C MET A 1 6.27 -3.53 31.96
N PHE A 2 6.69 -4.77 31.67
CA PHE A 2 6.47 -5.41 30.37
C PHE A 2 5.05 -5.96 30.32
N ASN A 3 4.20 -5.47 29.40
CA ASN A 3 2.87 -6.03 29.17
C ASN A 3 2.95 -7.06 28.02
N PRO A 4 2.87 -8.38 28.28
CA PRO A 4 2.93 -9.41 27.25
C PRO A 4 1.83 -9.26 26.19
N PHE A 5 0.68 -8.69 26.59
CA PHE A 5 -0.51 -8.51 25.75
C PHE A 5 -0.58 -7.17 25.01
N LYS A 6 0.39 -6.28 25.20
CA LYS A 6 0.46 -5.04 24.40
C LYS A 6 0.71 -5.43 22.94
N ARG A 7 -0.27 -5.11 22.08
CA ARG A 7 -0.18 -5.35 20.64
C ARG A 7 0.85 -4.43 20.00
N PHE A 8 1.55 -4.95 18.99
CA PHE A 8 2.52 -4.21 18.19
C PHE A 8 1.93 -3.95 16.80
N PRO A 9 1.55 -2.72 16.46
CA PRO A 9 1.12 -2.42 15.11
C PRO A 9 2.29 -2.58 14.14
N VAL A 10 2.09 -3.30 13.04
CA VAL A 10 3.00 -3.30 11.87
C VAL A 10 2.68 -2.11 10.93
N ASP A 11 1.81 -1.22 11.37
CA ASP A 11 1.28 -0.10 10.59
C ASP A 11 2.33 0.99 10.29
N PRO A 12 2.18 1.70 9.15
CA PRO A 12 3.15 2.67 8.63
C PRO A 12 3.45 3.86 9.56
N SER A 13 2.58 4.15 10.54
CA SER A 13 2.70 5.33 11.40
C SER A 13 3.56 5.16 12.65
N SER A 14 4.14 3.98 12.88
CA SER A 14 5.14 3.92 13.95
C SER A 14 6.37 4.68 13.46
N ASN A 15 6.83 5.69 14.23
CA ASN A 15 8.04 6.52 14.04
C ASN A 15 9.35 5.77 13.70
N ARG A 16 9.30 4.45 13.45
CA ARG A 16 10.39 3.57 13.09
C ARG A 16 10.48 3.27 11.59
N PHE A 17 9.47 3.60 10.79
CA PHE A 17 9.39 3.05 9.43
C PHE A 17 10.35 3.65 8.42
N TYR A 18 10.85 4.87 8.64
CA TYR A 18 11.82 5.44 7.72
C TYR A 18 13.22 5.54 8.32
N LYS A 19 13.95 4.43 8.22
CA LYS A 19 15.41 4.36 8.46
C LYS A 19 16.21 4.37 7.15
N GLY A 20 15.58 4.65 6.01
CA GLY A 20 16.19 4.55 4.68
C GLY A 20 17.28 5.60 4.45
N PHE A 21 17.04 6.83 4.87
CA PHE A 21 18.00 7.95 4.86
C PHE A 21 17.63 8.97 5.94
N ARG A 22 18.58 9.84 6.30
CA ARG A 22 18.40 10.93 7.27
C ARG A 22 18.45 12.31 6.62
N ARG A 23 19.04 12.42 5.44
CA ARG A 23 19.16 13.66 4.67
C ARG A 23 18.71 13.46 3.23
N LEU A 24 18.22 14.51 2.59
CA LEU A 24 17.89 14.48 1.16
C LEU A 24 19.16 14.35 0.31
N SER A 25 20.30 14.84 0.81
CA SER A 25 21.63 14.70 0.22
C SER A 25 22.26 13.31 0.38
N ASP A 26 21.62 12.39 1.11
CA ASP A 26 22.17 11.04 1.29
C ASP A 26 22.21 10.28 -0.04
N LYS A 27 23.26 9.47 -0.24
CA LYS A 27 23.40 8.57 -1.41
C LYS A 27 22.24 7.59 -1.61
N GLY A 28 21.40 7.42 -0.58
CA GLY A 28 20.19 6.61 -0.64
C GLY A 28 19.01 7.32 -1.32
N VAL A 29 19.10 8.62 -1.58
CA VAL A 29 18.11 9.36 -2.38
C VAL A 29 18.56 9.33 -3.84
N PHE A 30 17.74 8.75 -4.71
CA PHE A 30 18.09 8.56 -6.11
C PHE A 30 17.69 9.76 -6.98
N LYS A 31 16.49 10.30 -6.74
CA LYS A 31 15.94 11.44 -7.47
C LYS A 31 15.05 12.24 -6.54
N ILE A 32 15.08 13.56 -6.65
CA ILE A 32 14.11 14.45 -6.02
C ILE A 32 13.15 14.91 -7.11
N TYR A 33 11.85 14.75 -6.88
CA TYR A 33 10.83 15.15 -7.84
C TYR A 33 10.45 16.62 -7.65
N SER A 34 10.22 17.32 -8.77
CA SER A 34 9.69 18.68 -8.77
C SER A 34 8.17 18.65 -8.72
N GLN A 35 7.59 19.46 -7.83
CA GLN A 35 6.15 19.69 -7.79
C GLN A 35 5.70 20.74 -8.81
N LYS A 36 6.55 21.72 -9.13
CA LYS A 36 6.17 22.88 -9.96
C LYS A 36 6.35 22.65 -11.46
N THR A 37 7.34 21.85 -11.83
CA THR A 37 7.65 21.53 -13.22
C THR A 37 7.23 20.10 -13.52
N GLY A 38 6.40 19.93 -14.55
CA GLY A 38 6.01 18.61 -15.04
C GLY A 38 7.05 18.03 -15.98
N ASP A 39 7.05 16.71 -16.11
CA ASP A 39 7.90 15.97 -17.05
C ASP A 39 7.18 15.85 -18.41
N PRO A 40 7.59 16.62 -19.46
CA PRO A 40 6.94 16.58 -20.76
C PRO A 40 7.21 15.28 -21.54
N ASP A 41 8.21 14.51 -21.14
CA ASP A 41 8.65 13.29 -21.81
C ASP A 41 8.24 12.02 -21.04
N VAL A 42 7.40 12.16 -20.01
CA VAL A 42 6.86 11.04 -19.24
C VAL A 42 6.12 10.05 -20.18
N PRO A 43 6.40 8.73 -20.10
CA PRO A 43 5.83 7.74 -21.03
C PRO A 43 4.30 7.53 -20.88
N GLY A 44 3.73 8.07 -19.80
CA GLY A 44 2.31 8.06 -19.49
C GLY A 44 2.05 8.54 -18.07
N ILE A 45 0.81 8.41 -17.62
CA ILE A 45 0.43 8.67 -16.23
C ILE A 45 -0.32 7.46 -15.69
N SER A 46 -0.17 7.16 -14.41
CA SER A 46 -0.90 6.04 -13.82
C SER A 46 -0.98 6.19 -12.31
N GLY A 47 -2.20 6.20 -11.75
CA GLY A 47 -2.43 6.04 -10.31
C GLY A 47 -2.24 4.58 -9.83
N PHE A 48 -1.90 3.66 -10.74
CA PHE A 48 -1.83 2.22 -10.51
C PHE A 48 -3.11 1.71 -9.84
N ASP A 49 -2.99 0.80 -8.88
CA ASP A 49 -4.07 0.29 -8.06
C ASP A 49 -4.11 0.95 -6.67
N SER A 50 -3.55 2.15 -6.54
CA SER A 50 -3.52 2.87 -5.27
C SER A 50 -4.73 3.78 -5.04
N VAL A 51 -5.44 4.19 -6.10
CA VAL A 51 -6.47 5.23 -6.02
C VAL A 51 -7.79 4.69 -5.46
N VAL A 52 -8.14 5.11 -4.25
CA VAL A 52 -9.41 4.79 -3.59
C VAL A 52 -10.53 5.70 -4.13
N ARG A 53 -10.25 7.00 -4.23
CA ARG A 53 -11.17 7.99 -4.79
C ARG A 53 -10.42 9.15 -5.44
N LEU A 54 -10.94 9.65 -6.55
CA LEU A 54 -10.48 10.88 -7.19
C LEU A 54 -11.70 11.75 -7.50
N ASN A 55 -11.68 12.99 -7.00
CA ASN A 55 -12.67 14.01 -7.36
C ASN A 55 -12.04 15.39 -7.53
N THR A 56 -12.82 16.45 -7.74
CA THR A 56 -12.26 17.80 -7.96
C THR A 56 -11.61 18.44 -6.72
N THR A 57 -11.90 17.91 -5.52
CA THR A 57 -11.39 18.41 -4.23
C THR A 57 -10.21 17.60 -3.70
N TYR A 58 -10.33 16.27 -3.66
CA TYR A 58 -9.29 15.38 -3.17
C TYR A 58 -9.04 14.11 -4.00
N LEU A 59 -7.80 13.63 -3.91
CA LEU A 59 -7.32 12.32 -4.34
C LEU A 59 -6.98 11.52 -3.08
N GLU A 60 -7.65 10.40 -2.87
CA GLU A 60 -7.35 9.48 -1.78
C GLU A 60 -6.69 8.22 -2.31
N LEU A 61 -5.57 7.87 -1.69
CA LEU A 61 -4.78 6.68 -1.99
C LEU A 61 -4.83 5.71 -0.81
N VAL A 62 -4.61 4.42 -1.08
CA VAL A 62 -4.32 3.42 -0.03
C VAL A 62 -2.98 3.72 0.65
N ASP A 63 -2.56 2.86 1.59
CA ASP A 63 -1.22 2.93 2.16
C ASP A 63 -0.26 1.90 1.55
N ARG A 64 1.04 2.09 1.78
CA ARG A 64 2.09 1.18 1.33
C ARG A 64 1.89 -0.29 1.76
N SER A 65 1.35 -0.51 2.95
CA SER A 65 1.16 -1.84 3.51
C SER A 65 -0.15 -2.49 3.04
N TYR A 66 -1.02 -1.76 2.33
CA TYR A 66 -2.30 -2.28 1.83
C TYR A 66 -2.13 -3.55 0.99
N ASN A 67 -1.12 -3.59 0.12
CA ASN A 67 -0.84 -4.74 -0.75
C ASN A 67 -0.49 -6.00 0.05
N TRP A 68 0.12 -5.83 1.22
CA TRP A 68 0.64 -6.91 2.06
C TRP A 68 -0.29 -7.31 3.21
N ARG A 69 -1.48 -6.73 3.30
CA ARG A 69 -2.43 -7.01 4.39
C ARG A 69 -2.68 -8.51 4.54
N GLY A 70 -2.53 -9.00 5.78
CA GLY A 70 -2.72 -10.39 6.15
C GLY A 70 -1.45 -11.24 6.07
N THR A 71 -0.37 -10.74 5.48
CA THR A 71 0.89 -11.49 5.32
C THR A 71 1.55 -11.75 6.67
N TRP A 72 1.61 -10.73 7.53
CA TRP A 72 2.21 -10.87 8.86
C TRP A 72 1.36 -11.72 9.78
N THR A 73 0.05 -11.55 9.69
CA THR A 73 -0.93 -12.40 10.38
C THR A 73 -0.72 -13.86 10.01
N LEU A 74 -0.63 -14.18 8.71
CA LEU A 74 -0.40 -15.54 8.23
C LEU A 74 0.93 -16.12 8.73
N ALA A 75 2.03 -15.37 8.57
CA ALA A 75 3.33 -15.80 9.06
C ALA A 75 3.28 -16.08 10.57
N GLY A 76 2.64 -15.18 11.33
CA GLY A 76 2.38 -15.34 12.75
C GLY A 76 1.61 -16.62 13.07
N VAL A 77 0.50 -16.90 12.36
CA VAL A 77 -0.29 -18.14 12.55
C VAL A 77 0.57 -19.37 12.31
N ILE A 78 1.29 -19.44 11.19
CA ILE A 78 2.10 -20.61 10.83
C ILE A 78 3.15 -20.89 11.90
N PHE A 79 3.94 -19.88 12.26
CA PHE A 79 5.01 -20.06 13.24
C PHE A 79 4.47 -20.29 14.66
N PHE A 80 3.34 -19.68 15.01
CA PHE A 80 2.66 -19.94 16.28
C PHE A 80 2.19 -21.39 16.35
N CYS A 81 1.45 -21.87 15.34
CA CYS A 81 0.98 -23.24 15.30
C CYS A 81 2.14 -24.25 15.36
N LEU A 82 3.23 -24.03 14.61
CA LEU A 82 4.40 -24.92 14.64
C LEU A 82 5.08 -24.96 16.02
N SER A 83 5.40 -23.79 16.58
CA SER A 83 6.10 -23.70 17.87
C SER A 83 5.23 -24.17 19.05
N PHE A 84 3.95 -23.80 19.05
CA PHE A 84 3.01 -24.18 20.10
C PHE A 84 2.63 -25.66 20.01
N SER A 85 2.49 -26.23 18.81
CA SER A 85 2.24 -27.67 18.66
C SER A 85 3.42 -28.50 19.14
N LEU A 86 4.67 -28.07 18.87
CA LEU A 86 5.86 -28.74 19.39
C LEU A 86 5.91 -28.69 20.92
N PHE A 87 5.55 -27.54 21.51
CA PHE A 87 5.40 -27.40 22.95
C PHE A 87 4.35 -28.39 23.50
N CYS A 88 3.13 -28.40 22.96
CA CYS A 88 2.08 -29.32 23.39
C CYS A 88 2.46 -30.79 23.21
N TYR A 89 3.07 -31.15 22.08
CA TYR A 89 3.53 -32.51 21.80
C TYR A 89 4.54 -32.99 22.84
N SER A 90 5.49 -32.14 23.23
CA SER A 90 6.46 -32.47 24.27
C SER A 90 5.82 -32.65 25.66
N ILE A 91 4.79 -31.88 26.00
CA ILE A 91 3.99 -32.10 27.23
C ILE A 91 3.29 -33.45 27.19
N ILE A 92 2.62 -33.76 26.08
CA ILE A 92 1.91 -35.04 25.90
C ILE A 92 2.90 -36.21 26.05
N GLY A 93 4.08 -36.11 25.44
CA GLY A 93 5.13 -37.13 25.58
C GLY A 93 5.57 -37.35 27.02
N VAL A 94 5.76 -36.27 27.79
CA VAL A 94 6.10 -36.35 29.22
C VAL A 94 4.97 -37.01 30.03
N VAL A 95 3.72 -36.60 29.80
CA VAL A 95 2.55 -37.12 30.53
C VAL A 95 2.32 -38.60 30.23
N LEU A 96 2.46 -39.01 28.97
CA LEU A 96 2.30 -40.40 28.53
C LEU A 96 3.53 -41.27 28.80
N GLY A 97 4.62 -40.68 29.32
CA GLY A 97 5.84 -41.41 29.66
C GLY A 97 6.65 -41.90 28.45
N TRP A 98 6.49 -41.26 27.29
CA TRP A 98 7.27 -41.60 26.09
C TRP A 98 8.76 -41.39 26.36
N GLY A 99 9.58 -42.41 26.09
CA GLY A 99 11.04 -42.38 26.29
C GLY A 99 11.52 -42.68 27.72
N GLY A 100 10.64 -42.80 28.71
CA GLY A 100 11.01 -43.09 30.10
C GLY A 100 11.38 -41.83 30.93
N ARG A 101 11.77 -42.03 32.20
CA ARG A 101 11.94 -40.95 33.19
C ARG A 101 13.40 -40.59 33.47
N SER A 102 14.27 -40.63 32.46
CA SER A 102 15.69 -40.29 32.65
C SER A 102 15.90 -38.78 32.75
N PHE A 103 16.95 -38.37 33.46
CA PHE A 103 17.33 -36.95 33.59
C PHE A 103 17.55 -36.27 32.23
N GLY A 104 18.16 -36.98 31.27
CA GLY A 104 18.43 -36.44 29.93
C GLY A 104 17.16 -36.06 29.15
N ILE A 105 16.09 -36.85 29.28
CA ILE A 105 14.80 -36.57 28.63
C ILE A 105 14.13 -35.34 29.24
N TRP A 106 14.16 -35.23 30.57
CA TRP A 106 13.65 -34.05 31.27
C TRP A 106 14.43 -32.79 30.89
N PHE A 107 15.76 -32.87 30.88
CA PHE A 107 16.62 -31.75 30.48
C PHE A 107 16.34 -31.31 29.04
N GLY A 108 16.27 -32.25 28.09
CA GLY A 108 15.92 -31.96 26.70
C GLY A 108 14.53 -31.34 26.55
N THR A 109 13.54 -31.82 27.32
CA THR A 109 12.18 -31.27 27.29
C THR A 109 12.14 -29.83 27.81
N VAL A 110 12.83 -29.54 28.92
CA VAL A 110 12.93 -28.18 29.46
C VAL A 110 13.61 -27.24 28.46
N LEU A 111 14.65 -27.69 27.76
CA LEU A 111 15.27 -26.90 26.69
C LEU A 111 14.31 -26.62 25.53
N ILE A 112 13.51 -27.60 25.11
CA ILE A 112 12.47 -27.41 24.09
C ILE A 112 11.47 -26.35 24.56
N TRP A 113 11.01 -26.40 25.81
CA TRP A 113 10.08 -25.41 26.36
C TRP A 113 10.69 -24.02 26.44
N ALA A 114 11.95 -23.92 26.87
CA ALA A 114 12.69 -22.66 26.96
C ALA A 114 12.81 -21.94 25.61
N ILE A 115 12.74 -22.68 24.49
CA ILE A 115 12.76 -22.11 23.13
C ILE A 115 11.34 -21.90 22.60
N THR A 116 10.49 -22.93 22.68
CA THR A 116 9.17 -22.93 22.04
C THR A 116 8.20 -21.92 22.66
N LEU A 117 8.24 -21.70 23.98
CA LEU A 117 7.35 -20.73 24.64
C LEU A 117 7.66 -19.28 24.27
N PRO A 118 8.92 -18.78 24.33
CA PRO A 118 9.24 -17.44 23.85
C PRO A 118 8.93 -17.24 22.37
N VAL A 119 9.22 -18.24 21.53
CA VAL A 119 8.91 -18.19 20.09
C VAL A 119 7.39 -18.14 19.87
N SER A 120 6.61 -18.93 20.61
CA SER A 120 5.14 -18.89 20.55
C SER A 120 4.61 -17.51 20.96
N LEU A 121 5.16 -16.91 22.02
CA LEU A 121 4.74 -15.57 22.46
C LEU A 121 5.07 -14.49 21.41
N LEU A 122 6.25 -14.56 20.79
CA LEU A 122 6.66 -13.63 19.74
C LEU A 122 5.78 -13.76 18.49
N THR A 123 5.52 -14.99 18.06
CA THR A 123 4.73 -15.28 16.86
C THR A 123 3.24 -15.02 17.07
N TYR A 124 2.72 -15.19 18.29
CA TYR A 124 1.40 -14.71 18.69
C TYR A 124 1.24 -13.18 18.53
N ARG A 125 2.28 -12.41 18.92
CA ARG A 125 2.26 -10.95 18.73
C ARG A 125 2.29 -10.56 17.26
N LEU A 126 3.02 -11.30 16.43
CA LEU A 126 3.02 -11.12 14.98
C LEU A 126 1.66 -11.50 14.36
N MET A 127 1.08 -12.61 14.81
CA MET A 127 -0.25 -13.06 14.39
C MET A 127 -1.32 -12.00 14.66
N THR A 128 -1.17 -11.24 15.74
CA THR A 128 -2.15 -10.22 16.16
C THR A 128 -1.78 -8.80 15.71
N SER A 129 -0.75 -8.62 14.89
CA SER A 129 -0.19 -7.29 14.59
C SER A 129 -0.97 -6.48 13.56
N GLU A 130 -1.84 -7.12 12.77
CA GLU A 130 -2.66 -6.45 11.75
C GLU A 130 -4.16 -6.45 12.07
N VAL A 131 -4.61 -7.31 13.00
CA VAL A 131 -6.02 -7.43 13.38
C VAL A 131 -6.46 -6.33 14.35
N PHE A 132 -7.73 -5.91 14.25
CA PHE A 132 -8.33 -4.86 15.08
C PHE A 132 -7.71 -3.46 14.94
N PHE A 133 -6.97 -3.23 13.85
CA PHE A 133 -6.47 -1.91 13.45
C PHE A 133 -7.39 -1.30 12.39
N SER A 134 -6.89 -0.44 11.50
CA SER A 134 -7.66 0.07 10.36
C SER A 134 -7.50 -0.82 9.13
N THR A 135 -8.52 -0.94 8.29
CA THR A 135 -8.50 -1.74 7.05
C THR A 135 -7.41 -1.28 6.09
N TYR A 136 -7.15 0.03 6.06
CA TYR A 136 -6.04 0.68 5.36
C TYR A 136 -5.74 2.04 6.04
N TYR A 137 -4.63 2.69 5.66
CA TYR A 137 -4.19 3.99 6.18
C TYR A 137 -4.22 5.08 5.09
N PRO A 138 -5.38 5.69 4.80
CA PRO A 138 -5.51 6.57 3.65
C PRO A 138 -4.53 7.75 3.68
N ILE A 139 -4.00 8.07 2.48
CA ILE A 139 -3.27 9.31 2.21
C ILE A 139 -4.16 10.13 1.27
N ARG A 140 -4.59 11.30 1.74
CA ARG A 140 -5.51 12.17 1.01
C ARG A 140 -4.83 13.48 0.62
N PHE A 141 -4.71 13.70 -0.68
CA PHE A 141 -4.20 14.93 -1.27
C PHE A 141 -5.38 15.83 -1.59
N ASN A 142 -5.47 16.99 -0.96
CA ASN A 142 -6.50 17.98 -1.23
C ASN A 142 -5.90 19.12 -2.05
N ARG A 143 -6.33 19.23 -3.31
CA ARG A 143 -5.77 20.21 -4.25
C ARG A 143 -6.31 21.63 -4.02
N LYS A 144 -7.51 21.76 -3.43
CA LYS A 144 -8.16 23.06 -3.21
C LYS A 144 -7.52 23.85 -2.08
N ASN A 145 -7.19 23.18 -0.98
CA ASN A 145 -6.48 23.81 0.15
C ASN A 145 -4.97 23.50 0.18
N ARG A 146 -4.47 22.75 -0.80
CA ARG A 146 -3.06 22.34 -0.93
C ARG A 146 -2.52 21.61 0.30
N MET A 147 -3.33 20.76 0.92
CA MET A 147 -2.94 19.95 2.08
C MET A 147 -2.84 18.46 1.73
N VAL A 148 -1.95 17.75 2.41
CA VAL A 148 -1.85 16.29 2.43
C VAL A 148 -2.21 15.81 3.83
N TYR A 149 -3.27 15.02 3.92
CA TYR A 149 -3.73 14.37 5.14
C TYR A 149 -3.30 12.92 5.14
N VAL A 150 -2.64 12.49 6.21
CA VAL A 150 -2.15 11.11 6.38
C VAL A 150 -2.81 10.52 7.62
N TYR A 151 -3.59 9.46 7.41
CA TYR A 151 -4.21 8.71 8.49
C TYR A 151 -3.21 7.73 9.11
N GLN A 152 -3.12 7.72 10.43
CA GLN A 152 -2.14 6.96 11.20
C GLN A 152 -2.80 5.96 12.15
N SER A 153 -2.04 4.95 12.58
CA SER A 153 -2.49 3.97 13.57
C SER A 153 -2.93 4.64 14.86
N GLY A 154 -4.01 4.13 15.44
CA GLY A 154 -4.69 4.75 16.58
C GLY A 154 -5.61 5.92 16.23
N GLY A 155 -5.88 6.19 14.94
CA GLY A 155 -6.79 7.25 14.49
C GLY A 155 -6.18 8.65 14.53
N LYS A 156 -4.86 8.75 14.66
CA LYS A 156 -4.15 10.03 14.55
C LYS A 156 -4.16 10.49 13.09
N VAL A 157 -4.22 11.79 12.87
CA VAL A 157 -4.09 12.38 11.54
C VAL A 157 -2.95 13.37 11.54
N MET A 158 -2.09 13.27 10.52
CA MET A 158 -1.06 14.22 10.23
C MET A 158 -1.50 15.06 9.02
N SER A 159 -1.53 16.38 9.18
CA SER A 159 -1.92 17.34 8.15
C SER A 159 -0.69 18.15 7.78
N VAL A 160 -0.28 18.11 6.51
CA VAL A 160 0.94 18.78 6.04
C VAL A 160 0.64 19.59 4.78
N PRO A 161 1.09 20.85 4.68
CA PRO A 161 1.02 21.59 3.42
C PRO A 161 1.78 20.86 2.31
N TRP A 162 1.15 20.73 1.14
CA TRP A 162 1.76 20.08 -0.02
C TRP A 162 3.10 20.72 -0.40
N ASP A 163 3.21 22.05 -0.31
CA ASP A 163 4.41 22.80 -0.66
C ASP A 163 5.59 22.59 0.33
N GLU A 164 5.33 22.09 1.53
CA GLU A 164 6.37 21.76 2.53
C GLU A 164 6.97 20.36 2.31
N LEU A 165 6.32 19.51 1.53
CA LEU A 165 6.78 18.14 1.26
C LEU A 165 7.79 18.10 0.13
N LYS A 166 8.90 17.38 0.33
CA LYS A 166 9.83 17.00 -0.74
C LYS A 166 9.63 15.55 -1.12
N PHE A 167 9.29 15.28 -2.37
CA PHE A 167 9.08 13.91 -2.83
C PHE A 167 10.35 13.36 -3.43
N VAL A 168 10.77 12.19 -2.97
CA VAL A 168 12.00 11.55 -3.44
C VAL A 168 11.79 10.11 -3.84
N LEU A 169 12.56 9.68 -4.84
CA LEU A 169 12.68 8.29 -5.24
C LEU A 169 13.75 7.62 -4.38
N HIS A 170 13.36 6.54 -3.68
CA HIS A 170 14.23 5.80 -2.79
C HIS A 170 14.28 4.30 -3.14
N PRO A 171 15.48 3.72 -3.37
CA PRO A 171 15.66 2.28 -3.46
C PRO A 171 15.76 1.64 -2.07
N THR A 172 14.84 0.71 -1.79
CA THR A 172 14.92 -0.21 -0.66
C THR A 172 15.54 -1.52 -1.12
N LYS A 173 16.76 -1.84 -0.67
CA LYS A 173 17.41 -3.12 -0.99
C LYS A 173 16.74 -4.27 -0.22
N GLY A 174 15.98 -5.10 -0.94
CA GLY A 174 15.50 -6.38 -0.44
C GLY A 174 16.54 -7.49 -0.56
N ARG A 175 16.20 -8.70 -0.10
CA ARG A 175 17.09 -9.88 -0.18
C ARG A 175 17.19 -10.45 -1.59
N LEU A 176 16.15 -10.27 -2.41
CA LEU A 176 16.02 -10.83 -3.77
C LEU A 176 16.02 -9.75 -4.85
N SER A 177 15.50 -8.56 -4.56
CA SER A 177 15.36 -7.46 -5.52
C SER A 177 15.43 -6.10 -4.81
N THR A 178 15.74 -5.05 -5.57
CA THR A 178 15.61 -3.67 -5.10
C THR A 178 14.20 -3.19 -5.36
N GLN A 179 13.54 -2.67 -4.33
CA GLN A 179 12.20 -2.08 -4.42
C GLN A 179 12.31 -0.56 -4.46
N TRP A 180 11.77 0.05 -5.51
CA TRP A 180 11.72 1.50 -5.68
C TRP A 180 10.40 2.05 -5.16
N THR A 181 10.45 3.17 -4.46
CA THR A 181 9.28 3.82 -3.87
C THR A 181 9.43 5.33 -3.87
N ILE A 182 8.31 6.05 -3.95
CA ILE A 182 8.29 7.49 -3.75
C ILE A 182 7.96 7.77 -2.28
N VAL A 183 8.71 8.67 -1.66
CA VAL A 183 8.54 9.06 -0.26
C VAL A 183 8.37 10.56 -0.19
N GLY A 184 7.27 11.03 0.41
CA GLY A 184 7.09 12.43 0.78
C GLY A 184 7.83 12.72 2.08
N CYS A 185 8.79 13.64 2.06
CA CYS A 185 9.65 13.97 3.19
C CYS A 185 9.32 15.35 3.74
N LEU A 186 9.24 15.44 5.06
CA LEU A 186 9.32 16.70 5.80
C LEU A 186 10.79 16.98 6.09
N THR A 187 11.21 18.22 5.84
CA THR A 187 12.57 18.68 6.14
C THR A 187 12.60 19.53 7.39
N GLY A 188 13.73 19.56 8.08
CA GLY A 188 14.03 20.53 9.13
C GLY A 188 14.35 21.91 8.53
N ASP A 189 14.69 22.86 9.41
CA ASP A 189 14.99 24.24 9.04
C ASP A 189 16.17 24.38 8.07
N ASP A 190 17.05 23.37 8.02
CA ASP A 190 18.19 23.29 7.11
C ASP A 190 17.82 22.88 5.67
N GLY A 191 16.56 22.48 5.43
CA GLY A 191 16.07 22.03 4.13
C GLY A 191 16.61 20.68 3.65
N ASP A 192 17.41 19.98 4.46
CA ASP A 192 18.08 18.72 4.10
C ASP A 192 17.77 17.59 5.09
N THR A 193 17.73 17.89 6.38
CA THR A 193 17.48 16.88 7.42
C THR A 193 16.03 16.42 7.40
N VAL A 194 15.80 15.12 7.27
CA VAL A 194 14.46 14.54 7.14
C VAL A 194 13.87 14.30 8.53
N THR A 195 12.83 15.05 8.88
CA THR A 195 12.15 15.01 10.19
C THR A 195 10.91 14.10 10.17
N GLY A 196 10.34 13.87 8.99
CA GLY A 196 9.19 12.98 8.78
C GLY A 196 9.18 12.41 7.38
N ALA A 197 8.55 11.24 7.22
CA ALA A 197 8.49 10.53 5.95
C ALA A 197 7.13 9.85 5.75
N ILE A 198 6.57 10.00 4.57
CA ILE A 198 5.28 9.48 4.13
C ILE A 198 5.56 8.60 2.91
N PRO A 199 5.78 7.29 3.09
CA PRO A 199 5.97 6.40 1.96
C PRO A 199 4.68 6.30 1.16
N LEU A 200 4.75 6.54 -0.16
CA LEU A 200 3.61 6.38 -1.04
C LEU A 200 3.32 4.90 -1.33
N PRO A 201 2.09 4.58 -1.77
CA PRO A 201 1.62 3.19 -1.91
C PRO A 201 2.41 2.29 -2.85
N ILE A 202 2.92 2.85 -3.94
CA ILE A 202 3.49 2.06 -5.02
C ILE A 202 4.93 1.70 -4.71
N ASN A 203 5.21 0.40 -4.75
CA ASN A 203 6.56 -0.16 -4.74
C ASN A 203 6.73 -1.01 -5.99
N LEU A 204 7.81 -0.78 -6.74
CA LEU A 204 8.13 -1.56 -7.92
C LEU A 204 9.47 -2.25 -7.74
N GLU A 205 9.55 -3.52 -8.14
CA GLU A 205 10.81 -4.28 -8.21
C GLU A 205 11.52 -4.10 -9.56
N SER A 206 10.86 -3.43 -10.50
CA SER A 206 11.29 -3.20 -11.87
C SER A 206 11.93 -1.81 -12.05
N ASP A 207 11.96 -1.36 -13.29
CA ASP A 207 12.46 -0.05 -13.71
C ASP A 207 11.89 1.12 -12.88
N PRO A 208 12.73 1.92 -12.19
CA PRO A 208 12.28 3.09 -11.45
C PRO A 208 11.66 4.17 -12.33
N ASP A 209 11.94 4.21 -13.64
CA ASP A 209 11.38 5.22 -14.54
C ASP A 209 9.87 5.09 -14.64
N VAL A 210 9.29 3.91 -14.40
CA VAL A 210 7.83 3.72 -14.34
C VAL A 210 7.20 4.52 -13.17
N LEU A 211 7.95 4.79 -12.10
CA LEU A 211 7.46 5.65 -11.01
C LEU A 211 7.35 7.12 -11.40
N SER A 212 7.97 7.57 -12.50
CA SER A 212 7.71 8.90 -13.05
C SER A 212 6.24 9.07 -13.46
N MET A 213 5.63 8.02 -14.03
CA MET A 213 4.20 8.02 -14.39
C MET A 213 3.30 8.14 -13.15
N TYR A 214 3.72 7.55 -12.03
CA TYR A 214 3.00 7.64 -10.77
C TYR A 214 3.13 9.01 -10.14
N TRP A 215 4.35 9.55 -10.14
CA TRP A 215 4.62 10.91 -9.68
C TRP A 215 3.79 11.93 -10.47
N GLU A 216 3.87 11.88 -11.80
CA GLU A 216 3.15 12.82 -12.66
C GLU A 216 1.64 12.69 -12.50
N PHE A 217 1.10 11.51 -12.21
CA PHE A 217 -0.33 11.36 -11.88
C PHE A 217 -0.73 12.18 -10.64
N ILE A 218 0.05 12.09 -9.56
CA ILE A 218 -0.22 12.83 -8.30
C ILE A 218 0.06 14.33 -8.49
N ARG A 219 1.18 14.68 -9.14
CA ARG A 219 1.55 16.08 -9.41
C ARG A 219 0.51 16.74 -10.30
N CYS A 220 0.06 16.07 -11.38
CA CYS A 220 -0.99 16.58 -12.25
C CYS A 220 -2.26 16.87 -11.46
N TYR A 221 -2.65 15.96 -10.57
CA TYR A 221 -3.81 16.16 -9.71
C TYR A 221 -3.69 17.42 -8.83
N MET A 222 -2.52 17.64 -8.23
CA MET A 222 -2.30 18.72 -7.27
C MET A 222 -2.02 20.09 -7.90
N GLU A 223 -1.36 20.12 -9.05
CA GLU A 223 -0.75 21.35 -9.59
C GLU A 223 -1.33 21.78 -10.94
N GLU A 224 -1.99 20.88 -11.68
CA GLU A 224 -2.59 21.23 -12.97
C GLU A 224 -4.04 21.67 -12.82
N GLY A 225 -4.54 22.30 -13.89
CA GLY A 225 -5.91 22.81 -13.96
C GLY A 225 -6.97 21.72 -13.98
N ASP A 226 -8.22 22.12 -13.77
CA ASP A 226 -9.38 21.22 -13.67
C ASP A 226 -9.59 20.41 -14.97
N GLU A 227 -9.07 20.87 -16.11
CA GLU A 227 -9.10 20.20 -17.41
C GLU A 227 -8.34 18.85 -17.45
N TYR A 228 -7.44 18.59 -16.51
CA TYR A 228 -6.72 17.32 -16.40
C TYR A 228 -7.54 16.24 -15.67
N LEU A 229 -8.48 16.65 -14.81
CA LEU A 229 -9.16 15.75 -13.87
C LEU A 229 -9.99 14.65 -14.55
N PRO A 230 -10.77 14.90 -15.62
CA PRO A 230 -11.52 13.84 -16.30
C PRO A 230 -10.61 12.76 -16.89
N ASP A 231 -9.47 13.17 -17.46
CA ASP A 231 -8.51 12.23 -18.06
C ASP A 231 -7.71 11.46 -16.99
N LEU A 232 -7.37 12.10 -15.87
CA LEU A 232 -6.82 11.41 -14.71
C LEU A 232 -7.80 10.35 -14.21
N ALA A 233 -9.08 10.69 -14.05
CA ALA A 233 -10.12 9.77 -13.63
C ALA A 233 -10.30 8.59 -14.59
N ASP A 234 -10.27 8.85 -15.90
CA ASP A 234 -10.43 7.85 -16.94
C ASP A 234 -9.19 6.96 -17.15
N SER A 235 -8.02 7.40 -16.71
CA SER A 235 -6.80 6.58 -16.65
C SER A 235 -6.85 5.49 -15.55
N ILE A 236 -7.76 5.62 -14.57
CA ILE A 236 -7.91 4.67 -13.46
C ILE A 236 -8.76 3.47 -13.91
N ALA A 237 -8.11 2.32 -14.04
CA ALA A 237 -8.76 1.06 -14.42
C ALA A 237 -9.83 0.61 -13.40
N TRP A 238 -9.52 0.74 -12.10
CA TRP A 238 -10.40 0.38 -10.99
C TRP A 238 -9.88 0.98 -9.67
N CYS A 239 -10.77 1.14 -8.69
CA CYS A 239 -10.48 1.65 -7.36
C CYS A 239 -10.66 0.56 -6.28
N PRO A 240 -9.74 0.42 -5.29
CA PRO A 240 -9.96 -0.47 -4.17
C PRO A 240 -11.25 -0.14 -3.40
N PRO A 241 -12.15 -1.11 -3.14
CA PRO A 241 -13.42 -0.89 -2.47
C PRO A 241 -13.26 -0.80 -0.95
N VAL A 242 -12.53 0.22 -0.47
CA VAL A 242 -12.15 0.36 0.95
C VAL A 242 -12.60 1.65 1.63
N GLU A 243 -13.05 2.66 0.87
CA GLU A 243 -13.39 4.00 1.41
C GLU A 243 -14.46 3.97 2.50
N LYS A 244 -15.58 3.30 2.22
CA LYS A 244 -16.78 3.27 3.10
C LYS A 244 -17.19 1.86 3.49
N GLN A 245 -16.40 0.88 3.10
CA GLN A 245 -16.69 -0.53 3.28
C GLN A 245 -15.41 -1.34 3.43
N LYS A 246 -15.55 -2.57 3.90
CA LYS A 246 -14.46 -3.55 3.89
C LYS A 246 -14.38 -4.19 2.51
N GLU A 247 -13.18 -4.40 2.00
CA GLU A 247 -13.04 -5.15 0.75
C GLU A 247 -13.68 -6.55 0.91
N GLY A 248 -14.34 -7.04 -0.14
CA GLY A 248 -14.84 -8.40 -0.15
C GLY A 248 -13.70 -9.42 -0.29
N TRP A 249 -13.88 -10.63 0.25
CA TRP A 249 -12.89 -11.70 0.14
C TRP A 249 -12.49 -12.00 -1.31
N LEU A 250 -13.47 -12.09 -2.23
CA LEU A 250 -13.20 -12.33 -3.64
C LEU A 250 -12.34 -11.22 -4.26
N PHE A 251 -12.59 -9.95 -3.90
CA PHE A 251 -11.75 -8.84 -4.34
C PHE A 251 -10.32 -9.00 -3.82
N GLY A 252 -10.13 -9.29 -2.52
CA GLY A 252 -8.81 -9.50 -1.93
C GLY A 252 -8.05 -10.67 -2.56
N LEU A 253 -8.72 -11.78 -2.85
CA LEU A 253 -8.15 -12.93 -3.57
C LEU A 253 -7.62 -12.54 -4.96
N LEU A 254 -8.45 -11.84 -5.74
CA LEU A 254 -8.10 -11.42 -7.10
C LEU A 254 -7.00 -10.36 -7.10
N TYR A 255 -7.04 -9.47 -6.12
CA TYR A 255 -6.02 -8.44 -5.92
C TYR A 255 -4.65 -9.05 -5.62
N LEU A 256 -4.59 -10.04 -4.72
CA LEU A 256 -3.37 -10.80 -4.42
C LEU A 256 -2.81 -11.49 -5.67
N SER A 257 -3.67 -12.19 -6.43
CA SER A 257 -3.26 -12.87 -7.67
C SER A 257 -2.69 -11.89 -8.71
N LYS A 258 -3.36 -10.76 -8.93
CA LYS A 258 -2.89 -9.70 -9.86
C LYS A 258 -1.57 -9.09 -9.44
N GLN A 259 -1.34 -8.88 -8.14
CA GLN A 259 -0.12 -8.23 -7.64
C GLN A 259 1.13 -9.08 -7.91
N TRP A 260 1.03 -10.40 -7.78
CA TRP A 260 2.16 -11.31 -7.93
C TRP A 260 2.52 -11.64 -9.39
N PHE A 261 1.52 -11.75 -10.27
CA PHE A 261 1.71 -12.23 -11.65
C PHE A 261 1.22 -11.25 -12.71
N GLY A 262 0.84 -10.03 -12.34
CA GLY A 262 0.30 -9.06 -13.27
C GLY A 262 -0.98 -9.56 -13.98
N ARG A 263 -1.22 -9.06 -15.20
CA ARG A 263 -2.38 -9.43 -16.03
C ARG A 263 -2.10 -10.66 -16.92
N LEU A 264 -1.30 -11.64 -16.47
CA LEU A 264 -0.82 -12.77 -17.29
C LEU A 264 -1.90 -13.83 -17.66
N GLY A 265 -3.20 -13.52 -17.50
CA GLY A 265 -4.31 -14.37 -17.90
C GLY A 265 -4.62 -15.49 -16.89
N LEU A 266 -5.83 -16.06 -16.98
CA LEU A 266 -6.30 -17.09 -16.04
C LEU A 266 -5.48 -18.38 -16.09
N LEU A 267 -5.00 -18.80 -17.26
CA LEU A 267 -4.30 -20.09 -17.39
C LEU A 267 -2.98 -20.13 -16.60
N VAL A 268 -2.24 -19.02 -16.56
CA VAL A 268 -1.02 -18.88 -15.74
C VAL A 268 -1.40 -18.81 -14.26
N ASN A 269 -2.42 -18.02 -13.92
CA ASN A 269 -2.88 -17.85 -12.54
C ASN A 269 -3.56 -19.10 -11.95
N ALA A 270 -4.18 -19.96 -12.77
CA ALA A 270 -5.04 -21.07 -12.34
C ALA A 270 -4.30 -22.10 -11.49
N LEU A 271 -3.05 -22.42 -11.85
CA LEU A 271 -2.20 -23.34 -11.08
C LEU A 271 -1.92 -22.84 -9.66
N GLN A 272 -1.98 -21.52 -9.45
CA GLN A 272 -1.62 -20.87 -8.19
C GLN A 272 -2.85 -20.38 -7.41
N LEU A 273 -4.05 -20.45 -8.00
CA LEU A 273 -5.30 -20.12 -7.31
C LEU A 273 -5.46 -20.88 -5.99
N PRO A 274 -5.11 -22.18 -5.85
CA PRO A 274 -5.18 -22.86 -4.55
C PRO A 274 -4.29 -22.22 -3.49
N LEU A 275 -3.08 -21.80 -3.85
CA LEU A 275 -2.18 -21.09 -2.94
C LEU A 275 -2.78 -19.74 -2.55
N PHE A 276 -3.21 -18.93 -3.51
CA PHE A 276 -3.81 -17.62 -3.23
C PHE A 276 -5.11 -17.72 -2.44
N PHE A 277 -5.89 -18.78 -2.64
CA PHE A 277 -7.07 -19.08 -1.85
C PHE A 277 -6.69 -19.20 -0.37
N VAL A 278 -5.66 -20.00 -0.04
CA VAL A 278 -5.13 -20.11 1.33
C VAL A 278 -4.60 -18.77 1.84
N LEU A 279 -3.78 -18.06 1.04
CA LEU A 279 -3.19 -16.76 1.41
C LEU A 279 -4.24 -15.66 1.61
N SER A 280 -5.40 -15.77 0.95
CA SER A 280 -6.47 -14.76 1.02
C SER A 280 -7.28 -14.81 2.31
N PHE A 281 -7.33 -15.95 3.01
CA PHE A 281 -8.09 -16.06 4.27
C PHE A 281 -7.55 -15.14 5.38
N PRO A 282 -6.24 -15.12 5.69
CA PRO A 282 -5.66 -14.16 6.63
C PRO A 282 -5.99 -12.71 6.27
N ARG A 283 -5.86 -12.33 5.00
CA ARG A 283 -6.22 -10.98 4.53
C ARG A 283 -7.69 -10.67 4.82
N TRP A 284 -8.58 -11.59 4.47
CA TRP A 284 -10.01 -11.42 4.72
C TRP A 284 -10.33 -11.32 6.22
N LEU A 285 -9.72 -12.14 7.07
CA LEU A 285 -9.87 -12.06 8.52
C LEU A 285 -9.36 -10.72 9.07
N VAL A 286 -8.21 -10.23 8.59
CA VAL A 286 -7.71 -8.89 8.94
C VAL A 286 -8.72 -7.82 8.54
N MET A 287 -9.23 -7.84 7.31
CA MET A 287 -10.21 -6.86 6.86
C MET A 287 -11.52 -6.92 7.64
N LEU A 288 -11.99 -8.12 8.00
CA LEU A 288 -13.19 -8.31 8.82
C LEU A 288 -13.02 -7.79 10.26
N THR A 289 -11.85 -7.97 10.86
CA THR A 289 -11.60 -7.58 12.26
C THR A 289 -11.18 -6.12 12.41
N CYS A 290 -10.62 -5.52 11.37
CA CYS A 290 -10.24 -4.11 11.36
C CYS A 290 -11.45 -3.16 11.22
N LYS A 291 -11.23 -1.91 11.62
CA LYS A 291 -12.17 -0.79 11.48
C LYS A 291 -11.95 -0.08 10.14
N ILE A 292 -13.00 0.49 9.57
CA ILE A 292 -12.88 1.38 8.42
C ILE A 292 -12.29 2.70 8.95
N PRO A 293 -11.26 3.29 8.30
CA PRO A 293 -10.71 4.56 8.74
C PRO A 293 -11.74 5.68 8.58
N GLU A 294 -11.88 6.51 9.61
CA GLU A 294 -12.80 7.65 9.63
C GLU A 294 -11.99 8.93 9.81
N TRP A 295 -12.15 9.86 8.87
CA TRP A 295 -11.48 11.15 8.95
C TRP A 295 -12.13 12.04 10.02
N PRO A 296 -11.34 12.82 10.78
CA PRO A 296 -11.86 13.84 11.69
C PRO A 296 -12.74 14.86 10.95
N ALA A 297 -13.71 15.45 11.67
CA ALA A 297 -14.68 16.39 11.10
C ALA A 297 -14.03 17.55 10.33
N GLU A 298 -12.90 18.07 10.81
CA GLU A 298 -12.13 19.13 10.14
C GLU A 298 -11.63 18.71 8.74
N VAL A 299 -11.13 17.48 8.61
CA VAL A 299 -10.65 16.94 7.32
C VAL A 299 -11.83 16.65 6.40
N VAL A 300 -12.95 16.15 6.95
CA VAL A 300 -14.18 15.90 6.18
C VAL A 300 -14.71 17.21 5.60
N ALA A 301 -14.80 18.26 6.41
CA ALA A 301 -15.24 19.59 5.97
C ALA A 301 -14.31 20.17 4.90
N ALA A 302 -12.99 20.07 5.11
CA ALA A 302 -12.01 20.54 4.14
C ALA A 302 -12.02 19.76 2.82
N CYS A 303 -12.41 18.48 2.85
CA CYS A 303 -12.40 17.58 1.70
C CYS A 303 -13.79 17.30 1.13
N GLN A 304 -14.81 18.10 1.45
CA GLN A 304 -16.14 17.88 0.92
C GLN A 304 -16.17 18.17 -0.59
N PRO A 305 -16.51 17.19 -1.45
CA PRO A 305 -16.70 17.44 -2.87
C PRO A 305 -17.99 18.24 -3.09
N ALA A 306 -18.08 18.92 -4.24
CA ALA A 306 -19.33 19.54 -4.66
C ALA A 306 -20.43 18.47 -4.84
N GLU A 307 -21.68 18.81 -4.56
CA GLU A 307 -22.82 17.88 -4.64
C GLU A 307 -22.95 17.24 -6.03
N ASN A 308 -22.68 18.02 -7.08
CA ASN A 308 -22.66 17.59 -8.47
C ASN A 308 -21.24 17.67 -9.06
N ASP A 309 -20.25 17.12 -8.35
CA ASP A 309 -18.87 17.10 -8.82
C ASP A 309 -18.78 16.43 -10.22
N PRO A 310 -18.30 17.14 -11.27
CA PRO A 310 -18.20 16.60 -12.62
C PRO A 310 -17.22 15.43 -12.74
N VAL A 311 -16.27 15.32 -11.81
CA VAL A 311 -15.29 14.24 -11.77
C VAL A 311 -15.38 13.57 -10.42
N ASN A 312 -15.87 12.34 -10.39
CA ASN A 312 -16.01 11.60 -9.16
C ASN A 312 -15.80 10.11 -9.39
N LYS A 313 -14.54 9.65 -9.34
CA LYS A 313 -14.16 8.26 -9.59
C LYS A 313 -13.91 7.55 -8.26
N GLY A 314 -14.59 6.43 -8.06
CA GLY A 314 -14.50 5.61 -6.84
C GLY A 314 -14.90 4.16 -7.12
N ALA A 315 -14.94 3.33 -6.08
CA ALA A 315 -15.22 1.90 -6.23
C ALA A 315 -16.63 1.59 -6.78
N GLU A 316 -17.61 2.47 -6.57
CA GLU A 316 -18.95 2.40 -7.16
C GLU A 316 -18.94 2.54 -8.69
N HIS A 317 -17.87 3.12 -9.25
CA HIS A 317 -17.63 3.27 -10.68
C HIS A 317 -16.72 2.17 -11.25
N ASN A 318 -16.45 1.11 -10.47
CA ASN A 318 -15.74 -0.05 -10.96
C ASN A 318 -16.59 -0.81 -11.99
N PRO A 319 -15.98 -1.44 -13.00
CA PRO A 319 -16.73 -2.29 -13.91
C PRO A 319 -17.44 -3.42 -13.13
N PRO A 320 -18.71 -3.78 -13.47
CA PRO A 320 -19.49 -4.80 -12.73
C PRO A 320 -18.80 -6.17 -12.60
N GLN A 321 -17.82 -6.43 -13.46
CA GLN A 321 -17.01 -7.65 -13.47
C GLN A 321 -15.53 -7.27 -13.35
N VAL A 322 -15.15 -6.55 -12.29
CA VAL A 322 -13.78 -6.08 -12.03
C VAL A 322 -12.74 -7.21 -12.01
N TRP A 323 -13.18 -8.43 -11.69
CA TRP A 323 -12.36 -9.63 -11.76
C TRP A 323 -11.84 -9.94 -13.17
N ARG A 324 -12.57 -9.56 -14.23
CA ARG A 324 -12.14 -9.80 -15.63
C ARG A 324 -10.87 -9.04 -15.99
N PRO A 325 -10.79 -7.70 -15.83
CA PRO A 325 -9.55 -6.97 -16.08
C PRO A 325 -8.42 -7.37 -15.11
N MET A 326 -8.74 -7.72 -13.86
CA MET A 326 -7.72 -8.17 -12.88
C MET A 326 -7.03 -9.46 -13.32
N LEU A 327 -7.78 -10.43 -13.82
CA LEU A 327 -7.26 -11.74 -14.25
C LEU A 327 -6.92 -11.82 -15.75
N GLY A 328 -7.02 -10.72 -16.50
CA GLY A 328 -6.84 -10.76 -17.95
C GLY A 328 -7.88 -11.62 -18.70
N LEU A 329 -9.09 -11.77 -18.14
CA LEU A 329 -10.21 -12.57 -18.67
C LEU A 329 -11.22 -11.75 -19.50
N GLN A 330 -10.78 -10.62 -20.04
CA GLN A 330 -11.60 -9.81 -20.91
C GLN A 330 -11.55 -10.36 -22.34
N GLY A 331 -12.72 -10.45 -22.99
CA GLY A 331 -12.75 -10.72 -24.43
C GLY A 331 -12.03 -9.60 -25.19
N LYS A 332 -11.38 -9.94 -26.31
CA LYS A 332 -10.52 -9.01 -27.09
C LYS A 332 -11.15 -7.64 -27.33
N VAL A 333 -12.43 -7.61 -27.72
CA VAL A 333 -13.18 -6.36 -28.00
C VAL A 333 -13.32 -5.49 -26.75
N ARG A 334 -13.66 -6.08 -25.59
CA ARG A 334 -13.82 -5.34 -24.34
C ARG A 334 -12.49 -4.84 -23.81
N TYR A 335 -11.45 -5.68 -23.91
CA TYR A 335 -10.08 -5.29 -23.57
C TYR A 335 -9.63 -4.11 -24.42
N ALA A 336 -9.74 -4.22 -25.76
CA ALA A 336 -9.34 -3.16 -26.68
C ALA A 336 -10.07 -1.84 -26.40
N ARG A 337 -11.38 -1.88 -26.14
CA ARG A 337 -12.15 -0.68 -25.76
C ARG A 337 -11.65 -0.04 -24.46
N THR A 338 -11.43 -0.87 -23.43
CA THR A 338 -10.98 -0.38 -22.12
C THR A 338 -9.56 0.19 -22.21
N PHE A 339 -8.66 -0.54 -22.88
CA PHE A 339 -7.28 -0.11 -23.14
C PHE A 339 -7.24 1.18 -23.95
N ALA A 340 -8.03 1.31 -25.02
CA ALA A 340 -8.09 2.52 -25.83
C ALA A 340 -8.61 3.73 -25.02
N LYS A 341 -9.57 3.51 -24.12
CA LYS A 341 -10.06 4.55 -23.21
C LYS A 341 -8.96 5.01 -22.25
N GLU A 342 -8.36 4.07 -21.49
CA GLU A 342 -7.30 4.35 -20.52
C GLU A 342 -6.09 5.02 -21.20
N ARG A 343 -5.60 4.42 -22.29
CA ARG A 343 -4.44 4.91 -23.04
C ARG A 343 -4.72 6.27 -23.68
N GLY A 344 -5.90 6.46 -24.28
CA GLY A 344 -6.28 7.75 -24.88
C GLY A 344 -6.35 8.88 -23.84
N ALA A 345 -6.81 8.59 -22.62
CA ALA A 345 -6.78 9.56 -21.51
C ALA A 345 -5.35 9.91 -21.08
N MET A 346 -4.49 8.89 -20.93
CA MET A 346 -3.07 9.08 -20.64
C MET A 346 -2.38 9.94 -21.71
N ASP A 347 -2.58 9.61 -22.99
CA ASP A 347 -1.96 10.32 -24.10
C ASP A 347 -2.41 11.79 -24.18
N ARG A 348 -3.68 12.09 -23.87
CA ARG A 348 -4.17 13.48 -23.78
C ARG A 348 -3.47 14.26 -22.68
N VAL A 349 -3.28 13.68 -21.50
CA VAL A 349 -2.56 14.37 -20.41
C VAL A 349 -1.10 14.58 -20.79
N VAL A 350 -0.41 13.57 -21.31
CA VAL A 350 0.98 13.71 -21.77
C VAL A 350 1.09 14.79 -22.85
N ALA A 351 0.15 14.85 -23.80
CA ALA A 351 0.13 15.90 -24.80
C ALA A 351 -0.03 17.31 -24.19
N ARG A 352 -0.90 17.48 -23.17
CA ARG A 352 -1.02 18.75 -22.45
C ARG A 352 0.26 19.11 -21.68
N LEU A 353 0.89 18.14 -21.02
CA LEU A 353 2.19 18.34 -20.36
C LEU A 353 3.26 18.77 -21.35
N LYS A 354 3.36 18.09 -22.48
CA LYS A 354 4.31 18.45 -23.54
C LYS A 354 4.06 19.84 -24.12
N ALA A 355 2.80 20.23 -24.30
CA ALA A 355 2.44 21.58 -24.75
C ALA A 355 2.81 22.66 -23.72
N LYS A 356 2.67 22.37 -22.42
CA LYS A 356 2.93 23.33 -21.34
C LYS A 356 4.41 23.44 -20.95
N TYR A 357 5.12 22.30 -20.90
CA TYR A 357 6.49 22.21 -20.37
C TYR A 357 7.54 21.87 -21.44
N GLY A 358 7.16 21.33 -22.60
CA GLY A 358 8.12 20.85 -23.61
C GLY A 358 8.90 21.93 -24.37
N GLY A 359 8.54 23.21 -24.19
CA GLY A 359 9.30 24.35 -24.71
C GLY A 359 10.24 25.01 -23.70
N GLN A 360 10.21 24.56 -22.43
CA GLN A 360 11.18 24.98 -21.43
C GLN A 360 12.46 24.19 -21.68
N ASN A 361 13.37 24.72 -22.51
CA ASN A 361 14.74 24.25 -22.50
C ASN A 361 15.21 24.23 -21.05
N HIS A 362 15.74 23.09 -20.60
CA HIS A 362 16.38 22.92 -19.30
C HIS A 362 17.49 23.97 -19.15
N ALA A 363 17.12 25.15 -18.65
CA ALA A 363 18.01 26.17 -18.14
C ALA A 363 17.98 26.03 -16.63
N ASP A 364 19.14 25.59 -16.13
CA ASP A 364 19.63 25.55 -14.76
C ASP A 364 19.30 24.32 -13.90
#